data_AF-A0A9D6WTK1-F1
#
_entry.id   AF-A0A9D6WTK1-F1
#
_cell.length_a   1.000
_cell.length_b   1.000
_cell.length_c   1.000
_cell.angle_alpha   90.00
_cell.angle_beta   90.00
_cell.angle_gamma   90.00
#
_symmetry.space_group_name_H-M   'P 1'
#
loop_
_entity.id
_entity.type
_entity.pdbx_description
1 polymer ?
#
loop_
_entity_poly.entity_id
_entity_poly.type
_entity_poly.pdbx_seq_one_letter_code
_entity_poly.pdbx_strand_id
1 'polypeptide(L)'
;MKTVIVLAMHGAPPNDFPKRELGEFFGLHSRLEHAAGSDAAQIKPRHDELDAKIRAWARTAQNDPYWAGSREIANELAREMKCEVIIGFNEFCAPTLAAAFDQAAERAARVIVLTPMMTRGGEHSEKEIPHAIDAARQRHPAITFQYVWPLDTVAIAQFLANQITNYERFARITN
;
A
#
# COMPACT_ATOMS: atom_id res chain seq x y z
N MET A 1 11.42 23.47 -1.34
CA MET A 1 11.50 22.20 -2.10
C MET A 1 10.16 21.49 -2.03
N LYS A 2 9.58 21.07 -3.16
CA LYS A 2 8.27 20.39 -3.17
C LYS A 2 8.41 19.01 -2.51
N THR A 3 7.56 18.73 -1.52
CA THR A 3 7.45 17.44 -0.84
C THR A 3 6.21 16.72 -1.34
N VAL A 4 6.34 15.44 -1.67
CA VAL A 4 5.21 14.54 -1.97
C VAL A 4 5.22 13.43 -0.92
N ILE A 5 4.04 13.04 -0.46
CA ILE A 5 3.86 11.88 0.40
C ILE A 5 3.48 10.69 -0.48
N VAL A 6 4.11 9.54 -0.26
CA VAL A 6 3.62 8.25 -0.76
C VAL A 6 3.02 7.48 0.39
N LEU A 7 1.71 7.22 0.31
CA LEU A 7 0.99 6.37 1.25
C LEU A 7 1.05 4.93 0.74
N ALA A 8 1.92 4.13 1.35
CA ALA A 8 2.07 2.71 1.08
C ALA A 8 0.92 1.93 1.73
N MET A 9 0.07 1.34 0.90
CA MET A 9 -1.10 0.55 1.28
C MET A 9 -0.85 -0.92 0.93
N HIS A 10 -1.52 -1.83 1.63
CA HIS A 10 -1.42 -3.26 1.32
C HIS A 10 -2.03 -3.58 -0.05
N GLY A 11 -3.31 -3.26 -0.22
CA GLY A 11 -4.12 -3.60 -1.38
C GLY A 11 -4.93 -4.88 -1.14
N ALA A 12 -5.99 -5.08 -1.91
CA ALA A 12 -6.83 -6.27 -1.84
C ALA A 12 -7.25 -6.70 -3.25
N PRO A 13 -7.47 -8.00 -3.48
CA PRO A 13 -8.17 -8.45 -4.68
C PRO A 13 -9.59 -7.89 -4.70
N PRO A 14 -10.12 -7.44 -5.84
CA PRO A 14 -11.49 -6.96 -5.91
C PRO A 14 -12.45 -8.14 -5.79
N ASN A 15 -13.57 -7.95 -5.10
CA ASN A 15 -14.54 -8.98 -4.75
C ASN A 15 -15.21 -9.64 -5.96
N ASP A 16 -15.21 -8.96 -7.11
CA ASP A 16 -15.76 -9.44 -8.39
C ASP A 16 -14.70 -10.06 -9.31
N PHE A 17 -13.44 -10.18 -8.87
CA PHE A 17 -12.41 -10.88 -9.63
C PHE A 17 -12.75 -12.38 -9.77
N PRO A 18 -12.48 -13.02 -10.93
CA PRO A 18 -12.78 -14.43 -11.13
C PRO A 18 -12.11 -15.35 -10.09
N LYS A 19 -12.91 -16.01 -9.24
CA LYS A 19 -12.43 -16.86 -8.12
C LYS A 19 -11.45 -17.94 -8.56
N ARG A 20 -11.67 -18.54 -9.73
CA ARG A 20 -10.79 -19.59 -10.28
C ARG A 20 -9.38 -19.04 -10.55
N GLU A 21 -9.29 -17.87 -11.17
CA GLU A 21 -8.02 -17.23 -11.47
C GLU A 21 -7.34 -16.70 -10.21
N LEU A 22 -8.11 -16.17 -9.24
CA LEU A 22 -7.56 -15.76 -7.96
C LEU A 22 -6.95 -16.95 -7.19
N GLY A 23 -7.65 -18.08 -7.16
CA GLY A 23 -7.13 -19.31 -6.56
C GLY A 23 -5.90 -19.83 -7.29
N GLU A 24 -5.88 -19.75 -8.63
CA GLU A 24 -4.70 -20.07 -9.44
C GLU A 24 -3.52 -19.18 -9.06
N PHE A 25 -3.73 -17.86 -8.96
CA PHE A 25 -2.72 -16.88 -8.57
C PHE A 25 -2.07 -17.25 -7.23
N PHE A 26 -2.87 -17.44 -6.18
CA PHE A 26 -2.33 -17.81 -4.86
C PHE A 26 -1.60 -19.15 -4.87
N GLY A 27 -2.11 -20.13 -5.62
CA GLY A 27 -1.45 -21.43 -5.78
C GLY A 27 -0.11 -21.32 -6.51
N LEU A 28 0.00 -20.44 -7.51
CA LEU A 28 1.27 -20.17 -8.20
C LEU A 28 2.23 -19.39 -7.30
N HIS A 29 1.74 -18.40 -6.55
CA HIS A 29 2.52 -17.59 -5.62
C HIS A 29 3.21 -18.44 -4.56
N SER A 30 2.45 -19.29 -3.87
CA SER A 30 3.00 -20.21 -2.86
C SER A 30 4.03 -21.18 -3.45
N ARG A 31 3.83 -21.66 -4.70
CA ARG A 31 4.85 -22.48 -5.37
C ARG A 31 6.12 -21.69 -5.68
N LEU A 32 6.01 -20.42 -6.08
CA LEU A 32 7.18 -19.57 -6.37
C LEU A 32 8.01 -19.29 -5.12
N GLU A 33 7.40 -19.17 -3.94
CA GLU A 33 8.12 -19.00 -2.68
C GLU A 33 9.04 -20.19 -2.35
N HIS A 34 8.80 -21.37 -2.93
CA HIS A 34 9.57 -22.59 -2.67
C HIS A 34 10.30 -23.13 -3.92
N ALA A 35 10.00 -22.59 -5.11
CA ALA A 35 10.59 -23.04 -6.36
C ALA A 35 11.97 -22.40 -6.60
N ALA A 36 12.88 -23.15 -7.22
CA ALA A 36 14.19 -22.67 -7.65
C ALA A 36 14.48 -23.08 -9.10
N GLY A 37 15.33 -22.31 -9.80
CA GLY A 37 15.80 -22.67 -11.14
C GLY A 37 14.69 -22.76 -12.20
N SER A 38 14.66 -23.86 -12.96
CA SER A 38 13.77 -24.07 -14.10
C SER A 38 12.28 -24.07 -13.73
N ASP A 39 11.95 -24.54 -12.52
CA ASP A 39 10.55 -24.68 -12.08
C ASP A 39 9.92 -23.31 -11.83
N ALA A 40 10.68 -22.38 -11.26
CA ALA A 40 10.25 -20.99 -11.12
C ALA A 40 10.06 -20.32 -12.48
N ALA A 41 10.95 -20.59 -13.45
CA ALA A 41 10.89 -20.00 -14.80
C ALA A 41 9.63 -20.42 -15.58
N GLN A 42 9.06 -21.60 -15.32
CA GLN A 42 7.83 -22.06 -15.96
C GLN A 42 6.57 -21.48 -15.31
N ILE A 43 6.61 -21.26 -14.00
CA ILE A 43 5.46 -20.79 -13.21
C ILE A 43 5.31 -19.26 -13.29
N LYS A 44 6.43 -18.55 -13.25
CA LYS A 44 6.49 -17.09 -13.14
C LYS A 44 5.69 -16.34 -14.22
N PRO A 45 5.72 -16.71 -15.51
CA PRO A 45 4.99 -15.96 -16.54
C PRO A 45 3.48 -15.92 -16.27
N ARG A 46 2.88 -17.05 -15.88
CA ARG A 46 1.44 -17.11 -15.58
C ARG A 46 1.08 -16.39 -14.29
N HIS A 47 1.94 -16.50 -13.28
CA HIS A 47 1.80 -15.74 -12.04
C HIS A 47 1.80 -14.22 -12.32
N ASP A 48 2.77 -13.74 -13.09
CA ASP A 48 2.91 -12.31 -13.42
C ASP A 48 1.75 -11.81 -14.28
N GLU A 49 1.24 -12.64 -15.22
CA GLU A 49 0.04 -12.33 -16.01
C GLU A 49 -1.18 -12.11 -15.09
N LEU A 50 -1.39 -13.00 -14.12
CA LEU A 50 -2.49 -12.89 -13.17
C LEU A 50 -2.29 -11.72 -12.21
N ASP A 51 -1.09 -11.48 -11.70
CA ASP A 51 -0.79 -10.29 -10.88
C ASP A 51 -1.14 -9.00 -11.63
N ALA A 52 -0.67 -8.87 -12.87
CA ALA A 52 -0.96 -7.71 -13.72
C ALA A 52 -2.47 -7.55 -13.96
N LYS A 53 -3.18 -8.66 -14.21
CA LYS A 53 -4.63 -8.65 -14.40
C LYS A 53 -5.37 -8.21 -13.13
N ILE A 54 -4.99 -8.72 -11.96
CA ILE A 54 -5.60 -8.35 -10.66
C ILE A 54 -5.35 -6.85 -10.40
N ARG A 55 -4.15 -6.34 -10.63
CA ARG A 55 -3.79 -4.93 -10.42
C ARG A 55 -4.51 -3.97 -11.36
N ALA A 56 -4.69 -4.36 -12.63
CA ALA A 56 -5.37 -3.55 -13.64
C ALA A 56 -6.90 -3.64 -13.57
N TRP A 57 -7.45 -4.54 -12.75
CA TRP A 57 -8.89 -4.75 -12.67
C TRP A 57 -9.61 -3.50 -12.16
N ALA A 58 -10.68 -3.11 -12.85
CA ALA A 58 -11.41 -1.87 -12.57
C ALA A 58 -11.92 -1.83 -11.12
N ARG A 59 -11.64 -0.72 -10.43
CA ARG A 59 -11.98 -0.54 -9.01
C ARG A 59 -13.14 0.43 -8.82
N THR A 60 -14.02 0.06 -7.91
CA THR A 60 -15.16 0.83 -7.42
C THR A 60 -15.25 0.64 -5.90
N ALA A 61 -15.95 1.53 -5.20
CA ALA A 61 -16.19 1.34 -3.76
C ALA A 61 -16.99 0.06 -3.44
N GLN A 62 -17.77 -0.46 -4.41
CA GLN A 62 -18.56 -1.66 -4.23
C GLN A 62 -17.74 -2.94 -4.38
N ASN A 63 -16.90 -3.03 -5.41
CA ASN A 63 -16.10 -4.23 -5.66
C ASN A 63 -14.76 -4.23 -4.89
N ASP A 64 -14.25 -3.08 -4.48
CA ASP A 64 -13.06 -2.98 -3.63
C ASP A 64 -13.20 -1.84 -2.61
N PRO A 65 -13.90 -2.09 -1.48
CA PRO A 65 -14.02 -1.13 -0.39
C PRO A 65 -12.68 -0.76 0.24
N TYR A 66 -11.68 -1.64 0.21
CA TYR A 66 -10.36 -1.38 0.76
C TYR A 66 -9.63 -0.32 -0.07
N TRP A 67 -9.69 -0.43 -1.41
CA TRP A 67 -9.19 0.60 -2.32
C TRP A 67 -9.89 1.95 -2.10
N ALA A 68 -11.21 1.95 -1.94
CA ALA A 68 -11.96 3.19 -1.67
C ALA A 68 -11.54 3.84 -0.33
N GLY A 69 -11.49 3.06 0.75
CA GLY A 69 -11.02 3.55 2.05
C GLY A 69 -9.57 4.03 2.04
N SER A 70 -8.70 3.37 1.26
CA SER A 70 -7.32 3.83 1.04
C SER A 70 -7.27 5.22 0.43
N ARG A 71 -8.18 5.51 -0.51
CA ARG A 71 -8.29 6.84 -1.14
C ARG A 71 -8.86 7.89 -0.20
N GLU A 72 -9.80 7.52 0.66
CA GLU A 72 -10.32 8.42 1.70
C GLU A 72 -9.21 8.85 2.65
N ILE A 73 -8.41 7.91 3.15
CA ILE A 73 -7.25 8.20 4.00
C ILE A 73 -6.25 9.12 3.29
N ALA A 74 -5.90 8.81 2.03
CA ALA A 74 -4.98 9.64 1.26
C ALA A 74 -5.49 11.07 1.04
N ASN A 75 -6.80 11.22 0.77
CA ASN A 75 -7.43 12.53 0.58
C ASN A 75 -7.42 13.36 1.86
N GLU A 76 -7.77 12.76 3.00
CA GLU A 76 -7.73 13.46 4.30
C GLU A 76 -6.30 13.80 4.70
N LEU A 77 -5.34 12.90 4.48
CA LEU A 77 -3.92 13.17 4.72
C LEU A 77 -3.40 14.32 3.85
N ALA A 78 -3.80 14.38 2.58
CA ALA A 78 -3.41 15.46 1.67
C ALA A 78 -3.95 16.81 2.14
N ARG A 79 -5.19 16.84 2.66
CA ARG A 79 -5.81 18.04 3.23
C ARG A 79 -5.07 18.51 4.49
N GLU A 80 -4.80 17.60 5.41
CA GLU A 80 -4.13 17.90 6.68
C GLU A 80 -2.70 18.41 6.43
N MET A 81 -1.95 17.73 5.58
CA MET A 81 -0.55 18.07 5.29
C MET A 81 -0.39 19.18 4.24
N LYS A 82 -1.49 19.58 3.58
CA LYS A 82 -1.51 20.56 2.48
C LYS A 82 -0.48 20.24 1.41
N CYS A 83 -0.31 18.96 1.08
CA CYS A 83 0.63 18.48 0.08
C CYS A 83 0.06 17.30 -0.71
N GLU A 84 0.68 17.00 -1.84
CA GLU A 84 0.27 15.91 -2.72
C GLU A 84 0.57 14.56 -2.05
N VAL A 85 -0.45 13.71 -1.98
CA VAL A 85 -0.35 12.33 -1.50
C VAL A 85 -0.63 11.39 -2.68
N ILE A 86 0.32 10.50 -2.97
CA ILE A 86 0.19 9.44 -3.97
C ILE A 86 0.04 8.12 -3.22
N ILE A 87 -0.94 7.30 -3.60
CA ILE A 87 -1.08 5.96 -3.03
C ILE A 87 -0.18 5.02 -3.83
N GLY A 88 0.53 4.13 -3.16
CA GLY A 88 1.19 2.97 -3.78
C GLY A 88 0.76 1.70 -3.06
N PHE A 89 0.43 0.67 -3.80
CA PHE A 89 0.02 -0.62 -3.23
C PHE A 89 1.17 -1.62 -3.28
N ASN A 90 1.32 -2.39 -2.20
CA ASN A 90 2.27 -3.50 -2.14
C ASN A 90 1.82 -4.60 -3.12
N GLU A 91 0.54 -4.93 -3.10
CA GLU A 91 -0.03 -6.05 -3.85
C GLU A 91 -1.45 -5.80 -4.35
N PHE A 92 -1.87 -6.64 -5.31
CA PHE A 92 -3.22 -6.75 -5.88
C PHE A 92 -3.83 -5.50 -6.55
N CYS A 93 -3.31 -4.31 -6.30
CA CYS A 93 -3.86 -3.07 -6.84
C CYS A 93 -2.75 -2.25 -7.51
N ALA A 94 -3.18 -1.36 -8.40
CA ALA A 94 -2.35 -0.35 -9.02
C ALA A 94 -2.65 1.04 -8.42
N PRO A 95 -1.69 1.98 -8.46
CA PRO A 95 -0.31 1.78 -8.88
C PRO A 95 0.49 0.96 -7.85
N THR A 96 1.54 0.28 -8.29
CA THR A 96 2.49 -0.39 -7.39
C THR A 96 3.29 0.65 -6.60
N LEU A 97 3.95 0.24 -5.50
CA LEU A 97 4.91 1.12 -4.80
C LEU A 97 5.96 1.70 -5.74
N ALA A 98 6.56 0.87 -6.61
CA ALA A 98 7.59 1.32 -7.55
C ALA A 98 7.07 2.42 -8.48
N ALA A 99 5.88 2.24 -9.04
CA ALA A 99 5.24 3.23 -9.91
C ALA A 99 4.84 4.50 -9.15
N ALA A 100 4.36 4.37 -7.91
CA ALA A 100 4.05 5.53 -7.06
C ALA A 100 5.30 6.35 -6.71
N PHE A 101 6.43 5.69 -6.44
CA PHE A 101 7.71 6.36 -6.22
C PHE A 101 8.23 7.08 -7.47
N ASP A 102 8.07 6.49 -8.65
CA ASP A 102 8.44 7.14 -9.91
C ASP A 102 7.62 8.41 -10.14
N GLN A 103 6.29 8.31 -9.99
CA GLN A 103 5.40 9.46 -10.11
C GLN A 103 5.72 10.56 -9.11
N ALA A 104 6.09 10.20 -7.87
CA ALA A 104 6.49 11.16 -6.85
C ALA A 104 7.84 11.83 -7.18
N ALA A 105 8.81 11.06 -7.69
CA ALA A 105 10.14 11.54 -8.03
C ALA A 105 10.13 12.55 -9.20
N GLU A 106 9.20 12.41 -10.15
CA GLU A 106 9.00 13.39 -11.23
C GLU A 106 8.56 14.77 -10.73
N ARG A 107 7.99 14.84 -9.51
CA ARG A 107 7.23 15.99 -9.01
C ARG A 107 7.81 16.62 -7.76
N ALA A 108 8.77 15.99 -7.11
CA ALA A 108 9.26 16.37 -5.80
C ALA A 108 10.78 16.28 -5.73
N ALA A 109 11.39 17.07 -4.84
CA ALA A 109 12.79 16.87 -4.46
C ALA A 109 12.92 16.01 -3.19
N ARG A 110 11.79 15.77 -2.51
CA ARG A 110 11.70 14.96 -1.29
C ARG A 110 10.41 14.14 -1.30
N VAL A 111 10.55 12.84 -1.04
CA VAL A 111 9.43 11.90 -0.93
C VAL A 111 9.39 11.35 0.49
N ILE A 112 8.27 11.58 1.18
CA ILE A 112 8.01 10.99 2.50
C ILE A 112 7.14 9.74 2.28
N VAL A 113 7.58 8.59 2.78
CA VAL A 113 6.84 7.34 2.68
C VAL A 113 6.23 7.01 4.04
N LEU A 114 4.94 6.69 4.06
CA LEU A 114 4.16 6.35 5.25
C LEU A 114 3.31 5.12 4.96
N THR A 115 2.88 4.41 6.00
CA THR A 115 1.91 3.32 5.92
C THR A 115 0.96 3.36 7.12
N PRO A 116 -0.34 3.05 6.96
CA PRO A 116 -1.25 2.90 8.07
C PRO A 116 -1.17 1.51 8.73
N MET A 117 -0.26 0.63 8.30
CA MET A 117 0.01 -0.64 8.97
C MET A 117 0.76 -0.37 10.29
N MET A 118 -0.01 -0.16 11.36
CA MET A 118 0.48 0.38 12.64
C MET A 118 1.28 -0.60 13.52
N THR A 119 1.22 -1.90 13.21
CA THR A 119 1.83 -2.95 14.03
C THR A 119 3.20 -3.36 13.49
N ARG A 120 4.18 -3.48 14.39
CA ARG A 120 5.49 -4.10 14.09
C ARG A 120 5.35 -5.60 13.87
N GLY A 121 6.33 -6.21 13.21
CA GLY A 121 6.39 -7.62 12.86
C GLY A 121 5.77 -8.00 11.51
N GLY A 122 5.33 -7.01 10.71
CA GLY A 122 4.76 -7.24 9.39
C GLY A 122 5.81 -7.18 8.27
N GLU A 123 5.81 -8.17 7.38
CA GLU A 123 6.75 -8.28 6.25
C GLU A 123 6.75 -7.02 5.36
N HIS A 124 5.55 -6.53 5.04
CA HIS A 124 5.35 -5.36 4.21
C HIS A 124 6.07 -4.10 4.71
N SER A 125 5.79 -3.69 5.96
CA SER A 125 6.33 -2.45 6.53
C SER A 125 7.81 -2.58 6.88
N GLU A 126 8.28 -3.76 7.29
CA GLU A 126 9.65 -3.90 7.78
C GLU A 126 10.66 -4.27 6.70
N LYS A 127 10.22 -4.84 5.56
CA LYS A 127 11.13 -5.32 4.52
C LYS A 127 10.74 -4.86 3.13
N GLU A 128 9.50 -5.11 2.69
CA GLU A 128 9.12 -4.84 1.29
C GLU A 128 9.12 -3.35 0.95
N ILE A 129 8.52 -2.51 1.80
CA ILE A 129 8.52 -1.05 1.60
C ILE A 129 9.96 -0.51 1.62
N PRO A 130 10.82 -0.83 2.61
CA PRO A 130 12.24 -0.47 2.57
C PRO A 130 12.96 -0.91 1.28
N HIS A 131 12.78 -2.16 0.84
CA HIS A 131 13.39 -2.65 -0.40
C HIS A 131 12.91 -1.87 -1.63
N ALA A 132 11.62 -1.56 -1.72
CA ALA A 132 11.06 -0.77 -2.80
C ALA A 132 11.59 0.68 -2.79
N ILE A 133 11.82 1.25 -1.60
CA ILE A 133 12.45 2.57 -1.43
C ILE A 133 13.90 2.53 -1.90
N ASP A 134 14.67 1.49 -1.56
CA ASP A 134 16.06 1.36 -1.98
C ASP A 134 16.18 1.22 -3.51
N ALA A 135 15.29 0.44 -4.14
CA ALA A 135 15.18 0.39 -5.59
C ALA A 135 14.80 1.76 -6.21
N ALA A 136 13.92 2.52 -5.56
CA ALA A 136 13.59 3.88 -6.01
C ALA A 136 14.77 4.85 -5.88
N ARG A 137 15.55 4.77 -4.79
CA ARG A 137 16.76 5.59 -4.60
C ARG A 137 17.81 5.35 -5.70
N GLN A 138 17.97 4.10 -6.13
CA GLN A 138 18.88 3.76 -7.23
C GLN A 138 18.41 4.38 -8.56
N ARG A 139 17.10 4.37 -8.82
CA ARG A 139 16.52 4.93 -10.04
C ARG A 139 16.46 6.47 -10.03
N HIS A 140 16.32 7.07 -8.84
CA HIS A 140 16.14 8.51 -8.64
C HIS A 140 17.13 9.08 -7.61
N PRO A 141 18.45 9.11 -7.90
CA PRO A 141 19.48 9.46 -6.92
C PRO A 141 19.44 10.92 -6.46
N ALA A 142 18.77 11.80 -7.20
CA ALA A 142 18.58 13.21 -6.82
C ALA A 142 17.46 13.43 -5.79
N ILE A 143 16.67 12.39 -5.48
CA ILE A 143 15.48 12.51 -4.64
C ILE A 143 15.75 11.97 -3.24
N THR A 144 15.39 12.76 -2.23
CA THR A 144 15.48 12.33 -0.84
C THR A 144 14.24 11.53 -0.46
N PHE A 145 14.38 10.21 -0.33
CA PHE A 145 13.34 9.32 0.21
C PHE A 145 13.49 9.15 1.73
N GLN A 146 12.44 9.47 2.48
CA GLN A 146 12.37 9.30 3.93
C GLN A 146 11.23 8.37 4.30
N TYR A 147 11.54 7.22 4.90
CA TYR A 147 10.53 6.31 5.40
C TYR A 147 10.21 6.64 6.85
N VAL A 148 8.95 6.97 7.15
CA VAL A 148 8.48 7.33 8.50
C VAL A 148 7.81 6.10 9.12
N TRP A 149 8.64 5.17 9.58
CA TRP A 149 8.28 3.92 10.25
C TRP A 149 9.45 3.51 11.18
N PRO A 150 9.22 2.97 12.40
CA PRO A 150 7.95 2.66 13.02
C PRO A 150 7.13 3.89 13.44
N LEU A 151 5.79 3.76 13.41
CA LEU A 151 4.89 4.72 14.05
C LEU A 151 5.05 4.64 15.56
N ASP A 152 4.92 5.77 16.22
CA ASP A 152 5.04 5.86 17.67
C ASP A 152 3.91 5.09 18.37
N THR A 153 4.28 4.17 19.26
CA THR A 153 3.32 3.26 19.90
C THR A 153 2.40 3.99 20.87
N VAL A 154 2.88 5.06 21.52
CA VAL A 154 2.04 5.89 22.39
C VAL A 154 1.00 6.64 21.56
N ALA A 155 1.40 7.23 20.42
CA ALA A 155 0.49 7.89 19.50
C ALA A 155 -0.59 6.94 18.93
N ILE A 156 -0.22 5.69 18.59
CA ILE A 156 -1.19 4.68 18.16
C ILE A 156 -2.20 4.38 19.28
N ALA A 157 -1.73 4.15 20.51
CA ALA A 157 -2.61 3.89 21.64
C ALA A 157 -3.55 5.07 21.91
N GLN A 158 -3.06 6.30 21.82
CA GLN A 158 -3.87 7.52 21.94
C GLN A 158 -4.90 7.63 20.83
N PHE A 159 -4.54 7.35 19.58
CA PHE A 159 -5.49 7.34 18.46
C PHE A 159 -6.63 6.36 18.73
N LEU A 160 -6.33 5.13 19.14
CA LEU A 160 -7.33 4.10 19.46
C LEU A 160 -8.22 4.51 20.66
N ALA A 161 -7.64 5.05 21.72
CA ALA A 161 -8.39 5.54 22.88
C ALA A 161 -9.33 6.70 22.52
N ASN A 162 -8.89 7.60 21.64
CA ASN A 162 -9.71 8.70 21.14
C ASN A 162 -10.90 8.21 20.31
N GLN A 163 -10.76 7.13 19.54
CA GLN A 163 -11.89 6.54 18.82
C GLN A 163 -12.99 6.06 19.78
N ILE A 164 -12.61 5.38 20.87
CA ILE A 164 -13.56 4.92 21.89
C ILE A 164 -14.26 6.11 22.55
N THR A 165 -13.48 7.12 22.96
CA THR A 165 -14.01 8.31 23.63
C THR A 165 -15.01 9.06 22.73
N ASN A 166 -14.68 9.21 21.44
CA ASN A 166 -15.57 9.84 20.48
C ASN A 166 -16.87 9.04 20.33
N TYR A 167 -16.78 7.72 20.15
CA TYR A 167 -17.94 6.85 20.03
C TYR A 167 -18.88 6.96 21.25
N GLU A 168 -18.34 6.89 22.47
CA GLU A 168 -19.14 7.03 23.70
C GLU A 168 -19.81 8.40 23.81
N ARG A 169 -19.11 9.46 23.40
CA ARG A 169 -19.67 10.81 23.39
C ARG A 169 -20.86 10.92 22.44
N PHE A 170 -20.78 10.33 21.25
CA PHE A 170 -21.90 10.30 20.31
C PHE A 170 -23.08 9.47 20.85
N ALA A 171 -22.81 8.28 21.40
CA ALA A 171 -23.86 7.40 21.93
C ALA A 171 -24.66 8.03 23.08
N ARG A 172 -24.02 8.89 23.90
CA ARG A 172 -24.69 9.65 24.98
C ARG A 172 -25.53 10.83 24.50
N ILE A 173 -25.33 11.32 23.27
CA ILE A 173 -26.11 12.42 22.69
C ILE A 173 -27.35 11.90 21.97
N THR A 174 -27.31 10.65 21.49
CA THR A 174 -28.39 10.02 20.72
C THR A 174 -29.36 9.19 21.55
N ASN A 175 -29.10 9.02 22.86
CA ASN A 175 -29.97 8.38 23.85
C ASN A 175 -30.50 9.43 24.83
#